data_AF-A0A6J0PFP5-F1
#
_entry.id   AF-A0A6J0PFP5-F1
#
_cell.length_a   1.000
_cell.length_b   1.000
_cell.length_c   1.000
_cell.angle_alpha   90.00
_cell.angle_beta   90.00
_cell.angle_gamma   90.00
#
_symmetry.space_group_name_H-M   'P 1'
#
loop_
_entity.id
_entity.type
_entity.pdbx_description
1 polymer ?
#
loop_
_entity_poly.entity_id
_entity_poly.type
_entity_poly.pdbx_seq_one_letter_code
_entity_poly.pdbx_strand_id
1 'polypeptide(L)'
;MFLTGENQPSARDFRPEVHDSDGLMMVTGEGEWLWRPLQRPRNVTVSSFTMQNPRGFGLMQRDRSFASYEDVEARYERRPSAWVKPLGDWGPGRVELVQLSAPDETHDNIVAYWVPAALPAPGQPLEVAYELAWQGDAQQRPPSSWVTQSRRGYGYTQLSLEEQGRQPQYVIDFTGPALDALPAGATVKAVVSANANGRVLQTLAYPNPATRTWRVTLRVERVDATQPVELRAFLQHNNDTVSETWTHLLLPE
;
A
#
# COMPACT_ATOMS: atom_id res chain seq x y z
N MET A 1 14.06 2.97 3.05
CA MET A 1 13.45 3.95 3.98
C MET A 1 12.13 4.55 3.45
N PHE A 2 11.22 5.01 4.33
CA PHE A 2 10.07 5.88 4.02
C PHE A 2 9.94 7.01 5.05
N LEU A 3 10.05 8.28 4.61
CA LEU A 3 9.93 9.45 5.49
C LEU A 3 8.57 10.14 5.31
N THR A 4 8.23 10.49 4.07
CA THR A 4 7.01 11.23 3.71
C THR A 4 6.57 10.82 2.32
N GLY A 5 5.27 10.78 2.08
CA GLY A 5 4.67 10.47 0.78
C GLY A 5 3.30 11.13 0.66
N GLU A 6 2.59 10.95 -0.46
CA GLU A 6 1.29 11.60 -0.66
C GLU A 6 0.21 11.15 0.36
N ASN A 7 0.39 9.95 0.94
CA ASN A 7 -0.44 9.39 2.00
C ASN A 7 -0.07 9.91 3.40
N GLN A 8 1.09 10.55 3.55
CA GLN A 8 1.59 11.15 4.80
C GLN A 8 2.49 12.37 4.47
N PRO A 9 1.90 13.47 3.94
CA PRO A 9 2.67 14.61 3.46
C PRO A 9 3.32 15.40 4.59
N SER A 10 4.42 16.10 4.28
CA SER A 10 5.09 17.03 5.19
C SER A 10 5.00 18.46 4.67
N ALA A 11 4.48 19.36 5.49
CA ALA A 11 4.46 20.79 5.16
C ALA A 11 5.81 21.50 5.38
N ARG A 12 6.84 20.79 5.84
CA ARG A 12 8.15 21.36 6.22
C ARG A 12 9.27 21.02 5.25
N ASP A 13 9.00 20.16 4.27
CA ASP A 13 9.96 19.78 3.22
C ASP A 13 9.51 20.43 1.90
N PHE A 14 10.47 20.80 1.06
CA PHE A 14 10.17 21.31 -0.28
C PHE A 14 9.85 20.15 -1.24
N ARG A 15 10.37 18.95 -0.94
CA ARG A 15 10.14 17.72 -1.69
C ARG A 15 8.72 17.22 -1.40
N PRO A 16 7.92 16.89 -2.42
CA PRO A 16 6.60 16.31 -2.19
C PRO A 16 6.68 14.96 -1.46
N GLU A 17 7.72 14.17 -1.75
CA GLU A 17 7.94 12.83 -1.21
C GLU A 17 9.42 12.54 -0.95
N VAL A 18 9.69 11.69 0.05
CA VAL A 18 11.04 11.29 0.46
C VAL A 18 10.98 9.83 0.93
N HIS A 19 11.32 8.89 0.05
CA HIS A 19 11.31 7.45 0.33
C HIS A 19 12.03 6.66 -0.77
N ASP A 20 12.46 5.44 -0.42
CA ASP A 20 13.06 4.46 -1.33
C ASP A 20 12.04 3.44 -1.85
N SER A 21 10.88 3.42 -1.23
CA SER A 21 9.75 2.53 -1.52
C SER A 21 8.48 3.20 -0.99
N ASP A 22 7.37 3.05 -1.72
CA ASP A 22 6.07 3.63 -1.38
C ASP A 22 5.07 2.60 -0.87
N GLY A 23 5.32 1.31 -1.06
CA GLY A 23 4.43 0.25 -0.57
C GLY A 23 5.03 -1.15 -0.54
N LEU A 24 4.43 -1.99 0.30
CA LEU A 24 4.59 -3.44 0.24
C LEU A 24 3.55 -4.02 -0.71
N MET A 25 4.02 -4.70 -1.76
CA MET A 25 3.16 -5.50 -2.64
C MET A 25 3.29 -6.98 -2.27
N MET A 26 2.19 -7.73 -2.33
CA MET A 26 2.16 -9.17 -2.07
C MET A 26 1.24 -9.89 -3.03
N VAL A 27 1.52 -11.16 -3.30
CA VAL A 27 0.61 -12.11 -3.93
C VAL A 27 0.39 -13.27 -2.99
N THR A 28 -0.84 -13.45 -2.53
CA THR A 28 -1.21 -14.57 -1.66
C THR A 28 -1.10 -15.89 -2.41
N GLY A 29 -1.05 -17.02 -1.69
CA GLY A 29 -1.07 -18.35 -2.33
C GLY A 29 -2.32 -18.60 -3.19
N GLU A 30 -3.43 -17.96 -2.85
CA GLU A 30 -4.70 -17.99 -3.60
C GLU A 30 -4.67 -17.09 -4.84
N GLY A 31 -3.67 -16.21 -4.97
CA GLY A 31 -3.48 -15.32 -6.11
C GLY A 31 -4.07 -13.92 -5.94
N GLU A 32 -4.54 -13.55 -4.74
CA GLU A 32 -4.94 -12.18 -4.45
C GLU A 32 -3.70 -11.27 -4.43
N TRP A 33 -3.76 -10.16 -5.16
CA TRP A 33 -2.75 -9.11 -5.11
C TRP A 33 -3.12 -8.10 -4.05
N LEU A 34 -2.17 -7.80 -3.16
CA LEU A 34 -2.33 -6.84 -2.08
C LEU A 34 -1.32 -5.71 -2.26
N TRP A 35 -1.78 -4.47 -2.02
CA TRP A 35 -0.95 -3.28 -1.98
C TRP A 35 -1.11 -2.55 -0.64
N ARG A 36 -0.03 -2.47 0.13
CA ARG A 36 0.04 -1.82 1.44
C ARG A 36 0.94 -0.59 1.35
N PRO A 37 0.39 0.64 1.14
CA PRO A 37 1.20 1.85 1.16
C PRO A 37 1.94 1.99 2.50
N LEU A 38 3.21 2.36 2.44
CA LEU A 38 4.05 2.52 3.62
C LEU A 38 3.69 3.77 4.40
N GLN A 39 4.00 3.76 5.68
CA GLN A 39 3.85 4.92 6.56
C GLN A 39 5.04 4.99 7.51
N ARG A 40 5.30 6.19 8.03
CA ARG A 40 6.22 6.42 9.15
C ARG A 40 5.39 6.64 10.43
N PRO A 41 5.18 5.59 11.26
CA PRO A 41 4.41 5.72 12.49
C PRO A 41 5.21 6.43 13.59
N ARG A 42 4.52 6.90 14.64
CA ARG A 42 5.15 7.44 15.86
C ARG A 42 5.75 6.33 16.73
N ASN A 43 5.10 5.16 16.74
CA ASN A 43 5.49 3.98 17.49
C ASN A 43 5.75 2.81 16.53
N VAL A 44 6.59 1.86 16.93
CA VAL A 44 6.83 0.63 16.15
C VAL A 44 5.50 -0.04 15.82
N THR A 45 5.28 -0.29 14.54
CA THR A 45 4.07 -0.93 14.03
C THR A 45 4.45 -2.18 13.24
N VAL A 46 3.84 -3.31 13.60
CA VAL A 46 4.02 -4.58 12.89
C VAL A 46 2.67 -4.99 12.29
N SER A 47 2.60 -5.09 10.96
CA SER A 47 1.46 -5.68 10.26
C SER A 47 1.79 -7.11 9.84
N SER A 48 0.86 -8.04 10.04
CA SER A 48 1.03 -9.46 9.71
C SER A 48 -0.01 -9.91 8.70
N PHE A 49 0.44 -10.44 7.56
CA PHE A 49 -0.41 -10.96 6.49
C PHE A 49 -0.28 -12.49 6.44
N THR A 50 -1.14 -13.18 7.19
CA THR A 50 -1.16 -14.64 7.26
C THR A 50 -1.62 -15.24 5.93
N MET A 51 -0.87 -16.21 5.42
CA MET A 51 -1.20 -16.93 4.19
C MET A 51 -0.50 -18.29 4.13
N GLN A 52 -0.89 -19.10 3.16
CA GLN A 52 -0.15 -20.30 2.77
C GLN A 52 0.56 -20.05 1.45
N ASN A 53 1.79 -20.53 1.30
CA ASN A 53 2.56 -20.52 0.05
C ASN A 53 2.49 -19.17 -0.69
N PRO A 54 3.08 -18.08 -0.15
CA PRO A 54 3.11 -16.79 -0.85
C PRO A 54 3.66 -16.96 -2.27
N ARG A 55 3.02 -16.35 -3.28
CA ARG A 55 3.54 -16.37 -4.66
C ARG A 55 4.59 -15.28 -4.90
N GLY A 56 4.65 -14.28 -4.03
CA GLY A 56 5.70 -13.27 -4.00
C GLY A 56 5.34 -12.09 -3.11
N PHE A 57 6.35 -11.33 -2.71
CA PHE A 57 6.17 -10.07 -1.98
C PHE A 57 7.39 -9.17 -2.16
N GLY A 58 7.23 -7.86 -1.97
CA GLY A 58 8.34 -6.94 -2.15
C GLY A 58 8.02 -5.51 -1.77
N LEU A 59 9.07 -4.77 -1.39
CA LEU A 59 9.00 -3.32 -1.26
C LEU A 59 9.13 -2.71 -2.64
N MET A 60 8.09 -1.99 -3.05
CA MET A 60 7.98 -1.40 -4.37
C MET A 60 8.12 0.11 -4.28
N GLN A 61 8.59 0.68 -5.38
CA GLN A 61 8.70 2.11 -5.62
C GLN A 61 7.90 2.38 -6.89
N ARG A 62 6.58 2.52 -6.76
CA ARG A 62 5.68 2.71 -7.91
C ARG A 62 5.84 4.09 -8.53
N ASP A 63 6.10 5.10 -7.71
CA ASP A 63 6.40 6.45 -8.19
C ASP A 63 7.83 6.57 -8.73
N ARG A 64 7.90 7.06 -9.97
CA ARG A 64 9.14 7.16 -10.78
C ARG A 64 9.29 8.52 -11.45
N SER A 65 8.38 9.45 -11.18
CA SER A 65 8.45 10.81 -11.69
C SER A 65 9.42 11.62 -10.86
N PHE A 66 10.35 12.34 -11.51
CA PHE A 66 11.22 13.29 -10.79
C PHE A 66 10.40 14.31 -9.99
N ALA A 67 9.25 14.74 -10.53
CA ALA A 67 8.37 15.72 -9.88
C ALA A 67 7.72 15.24 -8.57
N SER A 68 7.75 13.94 -8.28
CA SER A 68 7.33 13.42 -6.97
C SER A 68 8.37 13.70 -5.87
N TYR A 69 9.64 13.91 -6.25
CA TYR A 69 10.76 13.95 -5.30
C TYR A 69 11.57 15.25 -5.35
N GLU A 70 11.75 15.86 -6.52
CA GLU A 70 12.47 17.14 -6.72
C GLU A 70 13.88 17.18 -6.10
N ASP A 71 14.54 16.02 -5.98
CA ASP A 71 15.86 15.87 -5.36
C ASP A 71 16.88 15.36 -6.40
N VAL A 72 17.70 16.30 -6.90
CA VAL A 72 18.69 16.02 -7.95
C VAL A 72 19.89 15.20 -7.47
N GLU A 73 20.12 15.13 -6.16
CA GLU A 73 21.24 14.41 -5.55
C GLU A 73 20.80 12.99 -5.16
N ALA A 74 19.73 12.87 -4.39
CA ALA A 74 19.29 11.59 -3.83
C ALA A 74 18.59 10.69 -4.85
N ARG A 75 18.00 11.27 -5.91
CA ARG A 75 17.39 10.58 -7.06
C ARG A 75 16.48 9.42 -6.67
N TYR A 76 15.58 9.67 -5.71
CA TYR A 76 14.66 8.67 -5.15
C TYR A 76 13.82 7.94 -6.21
N GLU A 77 13.46 8.63 -7.29
CA GLU A 77 12.68 8.07 -8.40
C GLU A 77 13.43 6.96 -9.15
N ARG A 78 14.76 6.90 -9.01
CA ARG A 78 15.61 5.87 -9.61
C ARG A 78 15.97 4.73 -8.65
N ARG A 79 15.59 4.80 -7.38
CA ARG A 79 15.90 3.74 -6.40
C ARG A 79 15.09 2.47 -6.70
N PRO A 80 15.68 1.28 -6.62
CA PRO A 80 15.05 0.08 -7.11
C PRO A 80 13.93 -0.41 -6.18
N SER A 81 12.92 -1.03 -6.76
CA SER A 81 12.04 -1.95 -6.05
C SER A 81 12.73 -3.29 -5.85
N ALA A 82 12.38 -4.03 -4.80
CA ALA A 82 12.91 -5.35 -4.50
C ALA A 82 11.76 -6.36 -4.39
N TRP A 83 11.72 -7.33 -5.30
CA TRP A 83 10.66 -8.35 -5.38
C TRP A 83 11.20 -9.74 -5.06
N VAL A 84 10.69 -10.36 -4.00
CA VAL A 84 10.98 -11.74 -3.61
C VAL A 84 9.96 -12.67 -4.27
N LYS A 85 10.46 -13.64 -5.02
CA LYS A 85 9.67 -14.73 -5.60
C LYS A 85 10.11 -16.06 -4.97
N PRO A 86 9.29 -16.64 -4.07
CA PRO A 86 9.52 -17.98 -3.53
C PRO A 86 9.71 -19.03 -4.63
N LEU A 87 10.66 -19.93 -4.42
CA LEU A 87 10.87 -21.12 -5.23
C LEU A 87 10.41 -22.33 -4.42
N GLY A 88 9.32 -22.96 -4.86
CA GLY A 88 8.66 -24.04 -4.13
C GLY A 88 7.69 -23.54 -3.05
N ASP A 89 7.17 -24.48 -2.27
CA ASP A 89 6.14 -24.22 -1.26
C ASP A 89 6.78 -23.86 0.08
N TRP A 90 6.54 -22.64 0.56
CA TRP A 90 7.03 -22.15 1.86
C TRP A 90 6.11 -22.52 3.04
N GLY A 91 4.99 -23.17 2.77
CA GLY A 91 4.01 -23.61 3.76
C GLY A 91 3.19 -22.47 4.36
N PRO A 92 2.51 -22.74 5.50
CA PRO A 92 1.78 -21.73 6.25
C PRO A 92 2.73 -20.77 6.96
N GLY A 93 2.36 -19.49 6.99
CA GLY A 93 3.11 -18.46 7.68
C GLY A 93 2.50 -17.10 7.46
N ARG A 94 3.33 -16.06 7.47
CA ARG A 94 2.91 -14.69 7.24
C ARG A 94 4.03 -13.84 6.64
N VAL A 95 3.65 -12.88 5.82
CA VAL A 95 4.53 -11.74 5.51
C VAL A 95 4.35 -10.72 6.63
N GLU A 96 5.44 -10.30 7.26
CA GLU A 96 5.44 -9.20 8.23
C GLU A 96 5.98 -7.92 7.58
N LEU A 97 5.32 -6.81 7.88
CA LEU A 97 5.77 -5.45 7.58
C LEU A 97 6.01 -4.74 8.90
N VAL A 98 7.27 -4.38 9.17
CA VAL A 98 7.67 -3.57 10.31
C VAL A 98 7.91 -2.15 9.83
N GLN A 99 7.22 -1.20 10.45
CA GLN A 99 7.40 0.23 10.21
C GLN A 99 7.82 0.91 11.51
N LEU A 100 8.96 1.59 11.47
CA LEU A 100 9.57 2.28 12.61
C LEU A 100 9.37 3.78 12.48
N SER A 101 9.46 4.48 13.61
CA SER A 101 9.67 5.92 13.59
C SER A 101 11.06 6.23 13.03
N ALA A 102 11.19 7.36 12.35
CA ALA A 102 12.46 7.83 11.78
C ALA A 102 12.58 9.34 11.96
N PRO A 103 13.67 9.85 12.54
CA PRO A 103 13.87 11.28 12.69
C PRO A 103 14.13 11.97 11.35
N ASP A 104 14.80 11.29 10.42
CA ASP A 104 15.24 11.80 9.12
C ASP A 104 15.42 10.65 8.10
N GLU A 105 15.69 10.98 6.84
CA GLU A 105 15.86 10.03 5.73
C GLU A 105 17.11 9.14 5.83
N THR A 106 18.04 9.41 6.74
CA THR A 106 19.29 8.63 6.85
C THR A 106 19.11 7.30 7.57
N HIS A 107 17.92 7.09 8.17
CA HIS A 107 17.58 5.89 8.93
C HIS A 107 16.57 5.03 8.16
N ASP A 108 16.98 3.81 7.81
CA ASP A 108 16.04 2.80 7.32
C ASP A 108 15.03 2.42 8.39
N ASN A 109 13.75 2.56 8.06
CA ASN A 109 12.64 2.41 9.00
C ASN A 109 11.56 1.44 8.51
N ILE A 110 11.83 0.69 7.44
CA ILE A 110 10.89 -0.25 6.83
C ILE A 110 11.57 -1.60 6.68
N VAL A 111 10.92 -2.66 7.16
CA VAL A 111 11.39 -4.04 7.02
C VAL A 111 10.23 -4.90 6.55
N ALA A 112 10.47 -5.77 5.56
CA ALA A 112 9.50 -6.75 5.09
C ALA A 112 10.16 -8.13 4.98
N TYR A 113 9.52 -9.16 5.54
CA TYR A 113 10.05 -10.53 5.54
C TYR A 113 8.95 -11.58 5.70
N TRP A 114 9.29 -12.83 5.39
CA TRP A 114 8.43 -13.99 5.63
C TRP A 114 8.75 -14.62 6.99
N VAL A 115 7.71 -15.05 7.69
CA VAL A 115 7.81 -15.83 8.94
C VAL A 115 7.00 -17.12 8.80
N PRO A 116 7.64 -18.30 8.81
CA PRO A 116 6.94 -19.58 8.86
C PRO A 116 6.05 -19.68 10.11
N ALA A 117 4.90 -20.36 10.00
CA ALA A 117 4.01 -20.56 11.14
C ALA A 117 4.63 -21.46 12.23
N ALA A 118 5.54 -22.35 11.84
CA ALA A 118 6.31 -23.20 12.75
C ALA A 118 7.78 -23.21 12.32
N LEU A 119 8.69 -23.06 13.29
CA LEU A 119 10.12 -23.19 13.07
C LEU A 119 10.55 -24.65 13.27
N PRO A 120 11.58 -25.13 12.54
CA PRO A 120 12.16 -26.43 12.81
C PRO A 120 12.79 -26.47 14.22
N ALA A 121 12.90 -27.66 14.80
CA ALA A 121 13.58 -27.85 16.08
C ALA A 121 15.06 -27.45 15.98
N PRO A 122 15.71 -27.06 17.08
CA PRO A 122 17.15 -26.77 17.08
C PRO A 122 17.96 -27.92 16.45
N GLY A 123 18.82 -27.58 15.49
CA GLY A 123 19.64 -28.55 14.74
C GLY A 123 18.97 -29.15 13.49
N GLN A 124 17.69 -28.86 13.23
CA GLN A 124 17.01 -29.20 11.98
C GLN A 124 17.07 -28.03 10.98
N PRO A 125 17.29 -28.28 9.68
CA PRO A 125 17.37 -27.22 8.68
C PRO A 125 16.01 -26.55 8.41
N LEU A 126 16.04 -25.26 8.12
CA LEU A 126 14.95 -24.52 7.46
C LEU A 126 15.38 -24.28 6.01
N GLU A 127 14.76 -24.97 5.06
CA GLU A 127 15.05 -24.79 3.63
C GLU A 127 14.16 -23.70 3.04
N VAL A 128 14.79 -22.65 2.48
CA VAL A 128 14.09 -21.53 1.83
C VAL A 128 14.84 -21.21 0.55
N ALA A 129 14.15 -21.33 -0.59
CA ALA A 129 14.67 -20.94 -1.89
C ALA A 129 13.83 -19.79 -2.47
N TYR A 130 14.48 -18.80 -3.08
CA TYR A 130 13.83 -17.65 -3.71
C TYR A 130 14.69 -17.02 -4.80
N GLU A 131 14.04 -16.25 -5.66
CA GLU A 131 14.66 -15.25 -6.53
C GLU A 131 14.40 -13.85 -5.96
N LEU A 132 15.40 -12.97 -6.00
CA LEU A 132 15.26 -11.56 -5.66
C LEU A 132 15.49 -10.72 -6.92
N ALA A 133 14.46 -9.99 -7.34
CA ALA A 133 14.53 -9.10 -8.50
C ALA A 133 14.61 -7.63 -8.06
N TRP A 134 15.67 -6.94 -8.49
CA TRP A 134 15.82 -5.49 -8.35
C TRP A 134 15.26 -4.80 -9.59
N GLN A 135 14.28 -3.92 -9.42
CA GLN A 135 13.46 -3.41 -10.52
C GLN A 135 13.43 -1.88 -10.56
N GLY A 136 13.69 -1.31 -11.74
CA GLY A 136 13.61 0.13 -12.01
C GLY A 136 12.26 0.51 -12.63
N ASP A 137 12.30 0.99 -13.88
CA ASP A 137 11.10 1.42 -14.62
C ASP A 137 10.17 0.23 -14.96
N ALA A 138 10.74 -0.93 -15.28
CA ALA A 138 10.00 -2.18 -15.48
C ALA A 138 9.86 -2.93 -14.15
N GLN A 139 8.65 -2.95 -13.59
CA GLN A 139 8.36 -3.56 -12.30
C GLN A 139 7.38 -4.71 -12.43
N GLN A 140 7.44 -5.62 -11.46
CA GLN A 140 6.33 -6.53 -11.21
C GLN A 140 5.07 -5.71 -10.94
N ARG A 141 3.98 -6.09 -11.60
CA ARG A 141 2.64 -5.52 -11.40
C ARG A 141 1.60 -6.65 -11.34
N PRO A 142 0.44 -6.40 -10.72
CA PRO A 142 -0.72 -7.26 -10.91
C PRO A 142 -1.08 -7.38 -12.40
N PRO A 143 -1.55 -8.55 -12.87
CA PRO A 143 -2.03 -8.70 -14.24
C PRO A 143 -3.38 -7.99 -14.48
N SER A 144 -4.12 -7.70 -13.41
CA SER A 144 -5.32 -6.86 -13.42
C SER A 144 -4.89 -5.38 -13.28
N SER A 145 -5.70 -4.53 -12.66
CA SER A 145 -5.33 -3.14 -12.38
C SER A 145 -4.68 -2.98 -11.01
N TRP A 146 -3.95 -1.89 -10.80
CA TRP A 146 -3.20 -1.60 -9.57
C TRP A 146 -3.32 -0.14 -9.17
N VAL A 147 -3.04 0.14 -7.91
CA VAL A 147 -2.98 1.48 -7.33
C VAL A 147 -1.75 2.22 -7.87
N THR A 148 -1.94 3.45 -8.36
CA THR A 148 -0.82 4.32 -8.76
C THR A 148 -0.44 5.31 -7.68
N GLN A 149 -1.41 5.77 -6.88
CA GLN A 149 -1.18 6.73 -5.81
C GLN A 149 -2.21 6.58 -4.70
N SER A 150 -1.85 7.00 -3.50
CA SER A 150 -2.73 7.06 -2.33
C SER A 150 -2.52 8.37 -1.61
N ARG A 151 -3.53 9.23 -1.61
CA ARG A 151 -3.43 10.57 -1.01
C ARG A 151 -4.32 10.67 0.23
N ARG A 152 -3.78 11.19 1.33
CA ARG A 152 -4.56 11.50 2.54
C ARG A 152 -4.92 12.99 2.57
N GLY A 153 -6.15 13.30 2.93
CA GLY A 153 -6.65 14.65 3.13
C GLY A 153 -7.97 14.68 3.89
N TYR A 154 -8.71 15.78 3.80
CA TYR A 154 -9.91 16.02 4.62
C TYR A 154 -11.13 16.49 3.80
N GLY A 155 -10.99 16.58 2.47
CA GLY A 155 -12.01 17.10 1.57
C GLY A 155 -11.95 18.63 1.41
N TYR A 156 -13.03 19.22 0.91
CA TYR A 156 -13.14 20.67 0.63
C TYR A 156 -13.75 21.46 1.79
N THR A 157 -14.29 20.79 2.80
CA THR A 157 -14.86 21.42 4.00
C THR A 157 -13.75 21.75 4.98
N GLN A 158 -13.80 22.95 5.58
CA GLN A 158 -12.90 23.29 6.67
C GLN A 158 -13.33 22.53 7.92
N LEU A 159 -12.53 21.51 8.29
CA LEU A 159 -12.72 20.68 9.48
C LEU A 159 -11.77 21.15 10.59
N SER A 160 -12.21 21.06 11.84
CA SER A 160 -11.33 21.21 13.00
C SER A 160 -10.26 20.11 13.02
N LEU A 161 -9.15 20.31 13.75
CA LEU A 161 -8.09 19.29 13.86
C LEU A 161 -8.61 17.96 14.42
N GLU A 162 -9.57 18.03 15.35
CA GLU A 162 -10.23 16.85 15.92
C GLU A 162 -11.03 16.08 14.86
N GLU A 163 -11.83 16.79 14.05
CA GLU A 163 -12.60 16.18 12.97
C GLU A 163 -11.71 15.61 11.87
N GLN A 164 -10.58 16.27 11.58
CA GLN A 164 -9.57 15.79 10.64
C GLN A 164 -8.98 14.44 11.10
N GLY A 165 -8.61 14.33 12.38
CA GLY A 165 -8.10 13.08 12.97
C GLY A 165 -9.17 11.98 13.02
N ARG A 166 -10.42 12.34 13.30
CA ARG A 166 -11.54 11.39 13.41
C ARG A 166 -12.00 10.84 12.06
N GLN A 167 -12.05 11.68 11.02
CA GLN A 167 -12.68 11.34 9.74
C GLN A 167 -11.79 11.66 8.52
N PRO A 168 -10.60 11.05 8.40
CA PRO A 168 -9.74 11.28 7.24
C PRO A 168 -10.41 10.82 5.95
N GLN A 169 -10.06 11.50 4.87
CA GLN A 169 -10.42 11.13 3.51
C GLN A 169 -9.20 10.66 2.74
N TYR A 170 -9.36 9.59 1.98
CA TYR A 170 -8.37 9.07 1.05
C TYR A 170 -8.84 9.24 -0.38
N VAL A 171 -7.90 9.54 -1.25
CA VAL A 171 -8.06 9.47 -2.70
C VAL A 171 -7.08 8.42 -3.21
N ILE A 172 -7.60 7.38 -3.86
CA ILE A 172 -6.80 6.24 -4.34
C ILE A 172 -7.03 6.12 -5.83
N ASP A 173 -5.98 6.21 -6.62
CA ASP A 173 -6.10 6.07 -8.07
C ASP A 173 -5.62 4.70 -8.52
N PHE A 174 -6.35 4.11 -9.46
CA PHE A 174 -6.09 2.81 -10.05
C PHE A 174 -5.93 2.93 -11.56
N THR A 175 -5.02 2.14 -12.13
CA THR A 175 -4.84 1.98 -13.57
C THR A 175 -4.47 0.55 -13.91
N GLY A 176 -4.58 0.17 -15.18
CA GLY A 176 -4.08 -1.10 -15.67
C GLY A 176 -5.05 -1.82 -16.61
N PRO A 177 -4.63 -2.97 -17.15
CA PRO A 177 -5.30 -3.62 -18.28
C PRO A 177 -6.79 -3.90 -18.07
N ALA A 178 -7.20 -4.30 -16.86
CA ALA A 178 -8.59 -4.66 -16.60
C ALA A 178 -9.52 -3.44 -16.61
N LEU A 179 -9.04 -2.27 -16.14
CA LEU A 179 -9.80 -1.02 -16.20
C LEU A 179 -9.77 -0.39 -17.60
N ASP A 180 -8.64 -0.49 -18.30
CA ASP A 180 -8.48 0.05 -19.66
C ASP A 180 -9.35 -0.70 -20.68
N ALA A 181 -9.61 -1.99 -20.44
CA ALA A 181 -10.47 -2.81 -21.28
C ALA A 181 -11.98 -2.57 -21.08
N LEU A 182 -12.37 -1.76 -20.09
CA LEU A 182 -13.78 -1.50 -19.83
C LEU A 182 -14.39 -0.59 -20.93
N PRO A 183 -15.64 -0.84 -21.34
CA PRO A 183 -16.31 0.04 -22.29
C PRO A 183 -16.54 1.43 -21.69
N ALA A 184 -16.64 2.44 -22.56
CA ALA A 184 -17.03 3.78 -22.14
C ALA A 184 -18.37 3.74 -21.40
N GLY A 185 -18.44 4.41 -20.24
CA GLY A 185 -19.63 4.40 -19.39
C GLY A 185 -19.81 3.14 -18.52
N ALA A 186 -18.83 2.23 -18.47
CA ALA A 186 -18.84 1.10 -17.56
C ALA A 186 -19.02 1.56 -16.10
N THR A 187 -19.94 0.91 -15.39
CA THR A 187 -20.12 1.15 -13.95
C THR A 187 -19.05 0.39 -13.17
N VAL A 188 -18.15 1.13 -12.52
CA VAL A 188 -17.16 0.58 -11.58
C VAL A 188 -17.55 0.96 -10.16
N LYS A 189 -17.46 0.00 -9.24
CA LYS A 189 -17.75 0.18 -7.82
C LYS A 189 -16.47 0.00 -7.00
N ALA A 190 -16.27 0.83 -6.00
CA ALA A 190 -15.29 0.59 -4.96
C ALA A 190 -15.92 -0.28 -3.87
N VAL A 191 -15.40 -1.50 -3.70
CA VAL A 191 -15.76 -2.37 -2.59
C VAL A 191 -14.80 -2.09 -1.46
N VAL A 192 -15.32 -1.61 -0.32
CA VAL A 192 -14.51 -1.20 0.83
C VAL A 192 -14.96 -1.93 2.08
N SER A 193 -14.01 -2.42 2.86
CA SER A 193 -14.25 -3.00 4.19
C SER A 193 -13.32 -2.37 5.22
N ALA A 194 -13.77 -2.33 6.48
CA ALA A 194 -12.96 -1.92 7.63
C ALA A 194 -13.09 -2.96 8.75
N ASN A 195 -12.12 -2.98 9.67
CA ASN A 195 -12.30 -3.67 10.95
C ASN A 195 -13.38 -2.97 11.81
N ALA A 196 -13.76 -3.57 12.94
CA ALA A 196 -14.84 -3.09 13.80
C ALA A 196 -14.66 -1.65 14.32
N ASN A 197 -13.44 -1.12 14.32
CA ASN A 197 -13.13 0.25 14.74
C ASN A 197 -13.31 1.31 13.63
N GLY A 198 -13.56 0.88 12.38
CA GLY A 198 -13.74 1.76 11.24
C GLY A 198 -15.18 1.78 10.73
N ARG A 199 -15.72 2.97 10.50
CA ARG A 199 -17.00 3.18 9.82
C ARG A 199 -16.77 3.88 8.49
N VAL A 200 -17.10 3.22 7.39
CA VAL A 200 -17.06 3.85 6.06
C VAL A 200 -18.21 4.84 5.94
N LEU A 201 -17.88 6.13 5.86
CA LEU A 201 -18.87 7.21 5.74
C LEU A 201 -19.19 7.53 4.28
N GLN A 202 -18.20 7.40 3.40
CA GLN A 202 -18.34 7.69 1.98
C GLN A 202 -17.42 6.78 1.18
N THR A 203 -17.94 6.22 0.09
CA THR A 203 -17.13 5.55 -0.93
C THR A 203 -17.69 5.91 -2.31
N LEU A 204 -16.82 6.35 -3.22
CA LEU A 204 -17.19 6.67 -4.58
C LEU A 204 -16.05 6.28 -5.52
N ALA A 205 -16.36 5.59 -6.61
CA ALA A 205 -15.43 5.32 -7.71
C ALA A 205 -15.87 6.08 -8.96
N TYR A 206 -14.94 6.77 -9.63
CA TYR A 206 -15.23 7.56 -10.83
C TYR A 206 -13.98 7.71 -11.71
N PRO A 207 -14.13 7.92 -13.03
CA PRO A 207 -12.98 8.14 -13.90
C PRO A 207 -12.31 9.49 -13.60
N ASN A 208 -10.98 9.49 -13.65
CA ASN A 208 -10.12 10.67 -13.59
C ASN A 208 -9.52 10.93 -14.98
N PRO A 209 -10.10 11.85 -15.78
CA PRO A 209 -9.68 12.05 -17.16
C PRO A 209 -8.29 12.69 -17.29
N ALA A 210 -7.81 13.41 -16.27
CA ALA A 210 -6.51 14.11 -16.33
C ALA A 210 -5.33 13.14 -16.39
N THR A 211 -5.44 12.01 -15.69
CA THR A 211 -4.39 10.97 -15.63
C THR A 211 -4.82 9.66 -16.27
N ARG A 212 -6.04 9.59 -16.82
CA ARG A 212 -6.66 8.36 -17.36
C ARG A 212 -6.65 7.21 -16.34
N THR A 213 -6.98 7.52 -15.09
CA THR A 213 -7.10 6.55 -14.00
C THR A 213 -8.55 6.42 -13.54
N TRP A 214 -8.85 5.41 -12.71
CA TRP A 214 -10.06 5.38 -11.89
C TRP A 214 -9.73 5.84 -10.48
N ARG A 215 -10.50 6.79 -9.97
CA ARG A 215 -10.32 7.38 -8.65
C ARG A 215 -11.36 6.86 -7.67
N VAL A 216 -10.89 6.42 -6.51
CA VAL A 216 -11.72 6.14 -5.35
C VAL A 216 -11.58 7.27 -4.35
N THR A 217 -12.70 7.88 -3.96
CA THR A 217 -12.78 8.73 -2.76
C THR A 217 -13.35 7.90 -1.62
N LEU A 218 -12.60 7.77 -0.53
CA LEU A 218 -12.98 7.02 0.66
C LEU A 218 -12.91 7.92 1.89
N ARG A 219 -14.03 8.11 2.60
CA ARG A 219 -14.06 8.73 3.93
C ARG A 219 -14.36 7.67 4.98
N VAL A 220 -13.51 7.59 5.98
CA VAL A 220 -13.63 6.65 7.10
C VAL A 220 -13.67 7.42 8.41
N GLU A 221 -14.56 7.03 9.29
CA GLU A 221 -14.58 7.46 10.68
C GLU A 221 -13.93 6.39 11.56
N ARG A 222 -13.03 6.82 12.44
CA ARG A 222 -12.53 6.01 13.54
C ARG A 222 -13.47 6.12 14.74
N VAL A 223 -13.88 4.98 15.29
CA VAL A 223 -14.79 4.91 16.45
C VAL A 223 -14.04 5.17 17.76
N ASP A 224 -12.94 4.47 17.99
CA ASP A 224 -12.03 4.66 19.12
C ASP A 224 -10.69 5.22 18.60
N ALA A 225 -10.39 6.46 19.02
CA ALA A 225 -9.19 7.21 18.64
C ALA A 225 -7.87 6.49 18.97
N THR A 226 -7.87 5.63 19.99
CA THR A 226 -6.68 4.93 20.50
C THR A 226 -6.38 3.64 19.74
N GLN A 227 -7.32 3.16 18.94
CA GLN A 227 -7.21 1.90 18.21
C GLN A 227 -7.00 2.14 16.70
N PRO A 228 -6.22 1.29 16.02
CA PRO A 228 -6.06 1.38 14.59
C PRO A 228 -7.36 1.03 13.84
N VAL A 229 -7.46 1.52 12.60
CA VAL A 229 -8.45 1.05 11.62
C VAL A 229 -7.73 0.41 10.45
N GLU A 230 -8.02 -0.86 10.19
CA GLU A 230 -7.51 -1.59 9.03
C GLU A 230 -8.56 -1.53 7.92
N LEU A 231 -8.16 -1.05 6.76
CA LEU A 231 -9.01 -0.81 5.59
C LEU A 231 -8.59 -1.72 4.45
N ARG A 232 -9.57 -2.20 3.69
CA ARG A 232 -9.35 -2.85 2.40
C ARG A 232 -10.24 -2.18 1.35
N ALA A 233 -9.72 -1.95 0.16
CA ALA A 233 -10.47 -1.41 -0.96
C ALA A 233 -10.01 -2.04 -2.29
N PHE A 234 -10.95 -2.44 -3.13
CA PHE A 234 -10.68 -2.86 -4.51
C PHE A 234 -11.80 -2.40 -5.43
N LEU A 235 -11.53 -2.38 -6.74
CA LEU A 235 -12.50 -2.03 -7.76
C LEU A 235 -13.18 -3.29 -8.32
N GLN A 236 -14.48 -3.19 -8.52
CA GLN A 236 -15.31 -4.24 -9.08
C GLN A 236 -16.10 -3.68 -10.28
N HIS A 237 -16.16 -4.43 -11.36
CA HIS A 237 -17.09 -4.22 -12.46
C HIS A 237 -18.04 -5.41 -12.53
N ASN A 238 -19.35 -5.18 -12.44
CA ASN A 238 -20.35 -6.22 -12.23
C ASN A 238 -19.99 -7.09 -11.01
N ASN A 239 -19.66 -8.37 -11.22
CA ASN A 239 -19.23 -9.29 -10.17
C ASN A 239 -17.71 -9.55 -10.18
N ASP A 240 -16.97 -9.01 -11.16
CA ASP A 240 -15.56 -9.30 -11.36
C ASP A 240 -14.69 -8.24 -10.67
N THR A 241 -13.70 -8.71 -9.92
CA THR A 241 -12.65 -7.86 -9.33
C THR A 241 -11.70 -7.39 -10.44
N VAL A 242 -11.61 -6.07 -10.64
CA VAL A 242 -10.85 -5.45 -11.74
C VAL A 242 -9.60 -4.70 -11.26
N SER A 243 -9.21 -4.87 -10.00
CA SER A 243 -7.95 -4.36 -9.45
C SER A 243 -7.36 -5.30 -8.38
N GLU A 244 -6.13 -5.02 -7.96
CA GLU A 244 -5.61 -5.50 -6.68
C GLU A 244 -6.39 -4.90 -5.50
N THR A 245 -6.15 -5.45 -4.30
CA THR A 245 -6.70 -4.94 -3.04
C THR A 245 -5.71 -3.98 -2.39
N TRP A 246 -6.09 -2.70 -2.32
CA TRP A 246 -5.44 -1.72 -1.46
C TRP A 246 -5.73 -2.04 0.01
N THR A 247 -4.70 -2.13 0.85
CA THR A 247 -4.83 -2.33 2.29
C THR A 247 -4.14 -1.19 3.04
N HIS A 248 -4.81 -0.60 4.04
CA HIS A 248 -4.29 0.58 4.71
C HIS A 248 -4.60 0.61 6.19
N LEU A 249 -3.63 1.08 6.97
CA LEU A 249 -3.74 1.20 8.40
C LEU A 249 -3.81 2.65 8.77
N LEU A 250 -4.99 3.05 9.24
CA LEU A 250 -5.20 4.35 9.85
C LEU A 250 -4.74 4.27 11.31
N LEU A 251 -3.45 4.56 11.53
CA LEU A 251 -2.75 4.51 12.82
C LEU A 251 -3.36 5.44 13.88
N PRO A 252 -3.46 5.02 15.15
CA PRO A 252 -3.84 5.91 16.27
C PRO A 252 -3.00 7.19 16.25
N GLU A 253 -3.62 8.31 16.61
CA GLU A 253 -2.94 9.62 16.67
C GLU A 253 -2.34 9.90 18.05
#